data_AF-A0A2V6N7D5-F1
#
_entry.id   AF-A0A2V6N7D5-F1
#
_cell.length_a   1.000
_cell.length_b   1.000
_cell.length_c   1.000
_cell.angle_alpha   90.00
_cell.angle_beta   90.00
_cell.angle_gamma   90.00
#
_symmetry.space_group_name_H-M   'P 1'
#
loop_
_entity.id
_entity.type
_entity.pdbx_description
1 polymer ?
#
loop_
_entity_poly.entity_id
_entity_poly.type
_entity_poly.pdbx_seq_one_letter_code
_entity_poly.pdbx_strand_id
1 'polypeptide(L)'
;KDRKSSPAAKLKEIKFRVNIDEHDYLTKIRHGEEFLDRGNKVRVQLQFRGREMAHQEFGMQLMAKVKNDLAGMSQVEMEPKLAGRNITMTLSPLPANRRKRRFAPVAETVSPNGQDALVE
;
A
#
# COMPACT_ATOMS: atom_id res chain seq x y z
N LYS A 1 -30.01 20.10 0.03
CA LYS A 1 -29.28 19.42 1.13
C LYS A 1 -28.80 18.09 0.57
N ASP A 2 -27.79 18.18 -0.27
CA ASP A 2 -27.19 17.07 -1.00
C ASP A 2 -26.55 16.17 0.05
N ARG A 3 -27.22 15.06 0.36
CA ARG A 3 -26.59 13.98 1.12
C ARG A 3 -25.42 13.55 0.26
N LYS A 4 -24.22 14.02 0.60
CA LYS A 4 -22.96 13.36 0.24
C LYS A 4 -23.13 11.92 0.70
N SER A 5 -23.60 11.07 -0.21
CA SER A 5 -23.54 9.63 -0.11
C SER A 5 -22.07 9.32 -0.08
N SER A 6 -21.47 9.44 1.11
CA SER A 6 -20.11 9.00 1.34
C SER A 6 -20.11 7.54 0.91
N PRO A 7 -19.36 7.18 -0.14
CA PRO A 7 -19.38 5.82 -0.64
C PRO A 7 -19.10 4.90 0.54
N ALA A 8 -19.99 3.92 0.77
CA ALA A 8 -19.84 2.97 1.86
C ALA A 8 -18.41 2.44 1.86
N ALA A 9 -17.73 2.44 3.01
CA ALA A 9 -16.35 2.01 3.13
C ALA A 9 -16.20 0.60 2.54
N LYS A 10 -15.55 0.48 1.38
CA LYS A 10 -15.34 -0.80 0.71
C LYS A 10 -14.07 -1.45 1.26
N LEU A 11 -14.02 -2.77 1.23
CA LEU A 11 -12.78 -3.51 1.45
C LEU A 11 -12.03 -3.60 0.12
N LYS A 12 -10.84 -3.02 0.06
CA LYS A 12 -9.91 -3.11 -1.07
C LYS A 12 -8.81 -4.08 -0.72
N GLU A 13 -8.48 -4.98 -1.63
CA GLU A 13 -7.40 -5.96 -1.42
C GLU A 13 -6.18 -5.59 -2.25
N ILE A 14 -5.00 -5.58 -1.62
CA ILE A 14 -3.72 -5.37 -2.28
C ILE A 14 -2.89 -6.63 -2.11
N LYS A 15 -2.55 -7.25 -3.24
CA LYS A 15 -1.77 -8.48 -3.28
C LYS A 15 -0.32 -8.17 -3.56
N PHE A 16 0.54 -8.71 -2.70
CA PHE A 16 1.99 -8.66 -2.78
C PHE A 16 2.55 -10.06 -3.04
N ARG A 17 3.74 -10.08 -3.63
CA ARG A 17 4.57 -11.29 -3.79
C ARG A 17 5.81 -11.14 -2.91
N VAL A 18 6.41 -12.26 -2.48
CA VAL A 18 7.61 -12.21 -1.63
C VAL A 18 8.79 -11.54 -2.35
N ASN A 19 8.91 -11.76 -3.67
CA ASN A 19 9.91 -11.17 -4.55
C ASN A 19 9.37 -9.92 -5.27
N ILE A 20 8.76 -8.99 -4.53
CA ILE A 20 8.29 -7.73 -5.12
C ILE A 20 9.47 -6.79 -5.36
N ASP A 21 9.47 -6.13 -6.52
CA ASP A 21 10.43 -5.07 -6.83
C ASP A 21 10.10 -3.79 -6.04
N GLU A 22 11.11 -2.99 -5.71
CA GLU A 22 10.92 -1.74 -4.96
C GLU A 22 9.96 -0.77 -5.67
N HIS A 23 10.01 -0.68 -7.00
CA HIS A 23 9.14 0.18 -7.79
C HIS A 23 7.66 -0.28 -7.73
N ASP A 24 7.41 -1.58 -7.85
CA ASP A 24 6.05 -2.13 -7.71
C ASP A 24 5.55 -1.95 -6.28
N TYR A 25 6.41 -2.16 -5.27
CA TYR A 25 6.07 -1.94 -3.87
C TYR A 25 5.57 -0.51 -3.61
N LEU A 26 6.33 0.49 -4.07
CA LEU A 26 5.97 1.90 -3.91
C LEU A 26 4.63 2.23 -4.58
N THR A 27 4.41 1.70 -5.78
CA THR A 27 3.14 1.87 -6.52
C THR A 27 1.97 1.30 -5.72
N LYS A 28 2.11 0.10 -5.16
CA LYS A 28 1.08 -0.56 -4.35
C LYS A 28 0.80 0.17 -3.04
N ILE A 29 1.83 0.68 -2.36
CA ILE A 29 1.67 1.48 -1.13
C ILE A 29 0.90 2.77 -1.42
N ARG A 30 1.24 3.49 -2.50
CA ARG A 30 0.52 4.70 -2.92
C ARG A 30 -0.96 4.43 -3.17
N HIS A 31 -1.29 3.33 -3.84
CA HIS A 31 -2.69 2.91 -4.00
C HIS A 31 -3.36 2.59 -2.65
N GLY A 32 -2.63 1.94 -1.73
CA GLY A 32 -3.09 1.70 -0.36
C GLY A 32 -3.44 2.98 0.38
N GLU A 33 -2.55 3.98 0.36
CA GLU A 33 -2.83 5.29 0.93
C GLU A 33 -4.03 5.97 0.29
N GLU A 34 -4.16 5.93 -1.04
CA GLU A 34 -5.31 6.51 -1.73
C GLU A 34 -6.62 5.82 -1.31
N PHE A 35 -6.63 4.49 -1.15
CA PHE A 35 -7.80 3.77 -0.67
C PHE A 35 -8.17 4.19 0.75
N LEU A 36 -7.19 4.29 1.65
CA LEU A 36 -7.38 4.72 3.03
C LEU A 36 -7.87 6.18 3.11
N ASP A 37 -7.32 7.03 2.25
CA ASP A 37 -7.73 8.43 2.13
C ASP A 37 -9.19 8.57 1.64
N ARG A 38 -9.61 7.72 0.71
CA ARG A 38 -11.02 7.62 0.31
C ARG A 38 -11.92 6.98 1.39
N GLY A 39 -11.37 6.57 2.53
CA GLY A 39 -12.11 5.96 3.64
C GLY A 39 -12.41 4.47 3.45
N ASN A 40 -11.67 3.78 2.59
CA ASN A 40 -11.80 2.34 2.38
C ASN A 40 -10.86 1.57 3.31
N LYS A 41 -11.25 0.36 3.69
CA LYS A 41 -10.37 -0.57 4.38
C LYS A 41 -9.45 -1.24 3.37
N VAL A 42 -8.22 -1.50 3.77
CA VAL A 42 -7.23 -2.16 2.91
C VAL A 42 -6.82 -3.49 3.53
N ARG A 43 -7.09 -4.57 2.82
CA ARG A 43 -6.58 -5.90 3.13
C ARG A 43 -5.31 -6.13 2.33
N VAL A 44 -4.19 -6.23 3.03
CA VAL A 44 -2.89 -6.55 2.45
C VAL A 44 -2.72 -8.06 2.50
N GLN A 45 -2.46 -8.68 1.35
CA GLN A 45 -2.26 -10.11 1.23
C GLN A 45 -0.92 -10.38 0.55
N LEU A 46 -0.03 -11.08 1.24
CA LEU A 46 1.20 -11.60 0.66
C LEU A 46 0.98 -13.07 0.31
N GLN A 47 1.23 -13.44 -0.94
CA GLN A 47 1.17 -14.83 -1.36
C GLN A 47 2.57 -15.43 -1.46
N PHE A 48 2.79 -16.57 -0.80
CA PHE A 48 3.98 -17.38 -1.01
C PHE A 48 3.76 -18.34 -2.17
N ARG A 49 4.83 -18.62 -2.91
CA ARG A 49 4.84 -19.65 -3.96
C ARG A 49 5.66 -20.84 -3.48
N GLY A 50 4.99 -21.96 -3.21
CA GLY A 50 5.57 -23.30 -2.97
C GLY A 50 6.82 -23.31 -2.09
N ARG A 51 8.00 -23.28 -2.74
CA ARG A 51 9.33 -23.34 -2.11
C ARG A 51 9.69 -22.11 -1.28
N GLU A 52 8.98 -21.00 -1.45
CA GLU A 52 9.23 -19.73 -0.76
C GLU A 52 8.59 -19.67 0.64
N MET A 53 7.89 -20.73 1.07
CA MET A 53 7.38 -20.86 2.44
C MET A 53 8.48 -20.88 3.50
N ALA A 54 9.75 -21.10 3.14
CA ALA A 54 10.88 -20.96 4.04
C ALA A 54 11.20 -19.49 4.39
N HIS A 55 10.78 -18.56 3.53
CA HIS A 55 11.06 -17.11 3.66
C HIS A 55 9.88 -16.37 4.32
N GLN A 56 9.31 -16.96 5.37
CA GLN A 56 8.25 -16.29 6.15
C GLN A 56 8.75 -15.01 6.79
N GLU A 57 10.02 -14.98 7.19
CA GLU A 57 10.66 -13.82 7.81
C GLU A 57 10.66 -12.61 6.87
N PHE A 58 11.02 -12.79 5.59
CA PHE A 58 10.91 -11.72 4.59
C PHE A 58 9.48 -11.24 4.40
N GLY A 59 8.50 -12.15 4.43
CA GLY A 59 7.10 -11.77 4.37
C GLY A 59 6.63 -10.97 5.57
N MET A 60 7.06 -11.34 6.78
CA MET A 60 6.77 -10.59 8.00
C MET A 60 7.46 -9.22 8.03
N GLN A 61 8.72 -9.14 7.57
CA GLN A 61 9.44 -7.88 7.43
C GLN A 61 8.75 -6.94 6.43
N LEU A 62 8.31 -7.46 5.28
CA LEU A 62 7.56 -6.68 4.31
C LEU A 62 6.25 -6.16 4.89
N MET A 63 5.51 -7.00 5.61
CA MET A 63 4.28 -6.60 6.30
C MET A 63 4.55 -5.53 7.36
N ALA A 64 5.63 -5.65 8.12
CA ALA A 64 6.06 -4.63 9.09
C ALA A 64 6.40 -3.31 8.39
N LYS A 65 7.09 -3.36 7.24
CA LYS A 65 7.38 -2.19 6.41
C LYS A 65 6.09 -1.50 5.93
N VAL A 66 5.15 -2.27 5.36
CA VAL A 66 3.83 -1.78 4.93
C VAL A 66 3.06 -1.14 6.10
N LYS A 67 3.07 -1.80 7.27
CA LYS A 67 2.45 -1.28 8.50
C LYS A 67 3.05 0.06 8.89
N ASN A 68 4.38 0.22 8.84
CA ASN A 68 5.05 1.46 9.20
C ASN A 68 4.73 2.59 8.21
N ASP A 69 4.82 2.32 6.91
CA ASP A 69 4.52 3.33 5.88
C ASP A 69 3.06 3.81 5.94
N LEU A 70 2.12 2.89 6.21
CA LEU A 70 0.69 3.23 6.29
C LEU A 70 0.23 3.64 7.70
N ALA A 71 1.10 3.63 8.72
CA ALA A 71 0.73 3.96 10.10
C ALA A 71 0.22 5.40 10.28
N GLY A 72 0.64 6.33 9.41
CA GLY A 72 0.18 7.72 9.44
C GLY A 72 -1.25 7.93 8.91
N MET A 73 -1.77 6.96 8.14
CA MET A 73 -3.06 7.04 7.43
C MET A 73 -4.05 5.97 7.88
N SER A 74 -3.54 4.88 8.46
CA SER A 74 -4.31 3.72 8.86
C SER A 74 -3.95 3.24 10.26
N GLN A 75 -4.89 2.51 10.84
CA GLN A 75 -4.70 1.72 12.05
C GLN A 75 -4.75 0.24 11.68
N VAL A 76 -3.90 -0.56 12.33
CA VAL A 76 -3.94 -2.02 12.18
C VAL A 76 -5.20 -2.55 12.85
N GLU A 77 -6.12 -3.08 12.04
CA GLU A 77 -7.32 -3.76 12.53
C GLU A 77 -7.05 -5.24 12.77
N MET A 78 -6.29 -5.86 11.86
CA MET A 78 -5.81 -7.23 12.00
C MET A 78 -4.32 -7.28 11.76
N GLU A 79 -3.58 -7.77 12.75
CA GLU A 79 -2.14 -7.99 12.64
C GLU A 79 -1.79 -9.01 11.55
N PRO A 80 -0.58 -8.93 10.97
CA PRO A 80 -0.15 -9.86 9.93
C PRO A 80 -0.15 -11.28 10.47
N LYS A 81 -1.04 -12.11 9.93
CA LYS A 81 -1.18 -13.51 10.30
C LYS A 81 -1.00 -14.43 9.10
N LEU A 82 -0.36 -15.57 9.34
CA LEU A 82 -0.27 -16.65 8.38
C LEU A 82 -1.63 -17.34 8.25
N ALA A 83 -2.20 -17.30 7.05
CA ALA A 83 -3.42 -17.98 6.65
C ALA A 83 -3.07 -18.96 5.52
N GLY A 84 -2.63 -20.16 5.89
CA GLY A 84 -2.19 -21.18 4.94
C GLY A 84 -0.89 -20.78 4.23
N ARG A 85 -0.95 -20.50 2.92
CA ARG A 85 0.19 -20.10 2.09
C ARG A 85 0.29 -18.59 1.87
N ASN A 86 -0.43 -17.81 2.67
CA ASN A 86 -0.52 -16.37 2.52
C ASN A 86 -0.35 -15.71 3.88
N ILE A 87 0.26 -14.52 3.93
CA ILE A 87 0.14 -13.63 5.10
C ILE A 87 -0.93 -12.61 4.77
N THR A 88 -1.87 -12.41 5.68
CA THR A 88 -2.90 -11.38 5.54
C THR A 88 -2.80 -10.40 6.70
N MET A 89 -2.90 -9.11 6.39
CA MET A 89 -3.04 -8.01 7.33
C MET A 89 -4.21 -7.14 6.89
N THR A 90 -4.97 -6.58 7.83
CA THR A 90 -6.07 -5.65 7.51
C THR A 90 -5.80 -4.31 8.19
N LEU A 91 -5.87 -3.26 7.38
CA LEU A 91 -5.69 -1.89 7.78
C LEU A 91 -7.01 -1.13 7.62
N SER A 92 -7.38 -0.42 8.67
CA SER A 92 -8.56 0.44 8.68
C SER A 92 -8.14 1.91 8.60
N PRO A 93 -8.84 2.74 7.82
CA PRO A 93 -8.46 4.14 7.65
C PRO A 93 -8.70 4.90 8.95
N LEU A 94 -7.77 5.79 9.30
CA LEU A 94 -7.95 6.71 10.43
C LEU A 94 -9.12 7.67 10.15
N PRO A 95 -9.73 8.29 11.18
CA PRO A 95 -10.68 9.38 10.96
C PRO A 95 -10.01 10.53 10.22
N ALA A 96 -10.75 11.24 9.36
CA ALA A 96 -10.21 12.28 8.48
C ALA A 96 -9.36 13.33 9.21
N ASN A 97 -9.67 13.62 10.47
CA ASN A 97 -8.95 14.58 11.32
C ASN A 97 -7.56 14.11 11.78
N ARG A 98 -7.22 12.82 11.66
CA ARG A 98 -5.92 12.25 12.06
C ARG A 98 -5.08 11.70 10.89
N ARG A 99 -5.58 11.77 9.66
CA ARG A 99 -4.86 11.27 8.48
C ARG A 99 -3.70 12.20 8.14
N LYS A 100 -2.46 11.70 8.26
CA LYS A 100 -1.26 12.39 7.75
C LYS A 100 -0.76 11.66 6.52
N ARG A 101 -0.99 12.25 5.34
CA ARG A 101 -0.46 11.72 4.07
C ARG A 101 1.06 11.77 4.13
N ARG A 102 1.74 10.62 4.00
CA ARG A 102 3.22 10.61 3.95
C ARG A 102 3.72 10.71 2.52
N PHE A 103 3.02 10.10 1.57
CA PHE A 103 3.28 10.28 0.14
C PHE A 103 2.21 11.19 -0.44
N ALA A 104 2.50 12.50 -0.44
CA ALA A 104 1.78 13.44 -1.31
C ALA A 104 1.89 12.94 -2.76
N PRO A 105 0.92 13.26 -3.65
CA PRO A 105 1.04 12.89 -5.06
C PRO A 105 2.35 13.47 -5.56
N VAL A 106 3.27 12.60 -5.98
CA VAL A 106 4.23 13.01 -6.99
C VAL A 106 3.36 13.33 -8.19
N ALA A 107 3.14 14.63 -8.42
CA ALA A 107 2.77 15.09 -9.73
C ALA A 107 3.78 14.43 -10.66
N GLU A 108 3.30 13.61 -11.59
CA GLU A 108 4.09 13.07 -12.69
C GLU A 108 4.74 14.24 -13.43
N THR A 109 5.90 14.70 -12.96
CA THR A 109 6.91 15.28 -13.84
C THR A 109 7.53 14.10 -14.55
N VAL A 110 6.80 13.56 -15.52
CA VAL A 110 7.43 12.88 -16.63
C VAL A 110 8.34 13.93 -17.28
N SER A 111 9.62 13.90 -16.94
CA SER A 111 10.64 14.58 -17.74
C SER A 111 11.08 13.56 -18.77
N PRO A 112 10.59 13.62 -20.02
CA PRO A 112 11.18 12.84 -21.08
C PRO A 112 12.56 13.43 -21.39
N ASN A 113 13.58 12.70 -20.94
CA ASN A 113 14.85 12.44 -21.60
C ASN A 113 15.66 13.62 -22.17
N GLY A 114 16.89 13.75 -21.67
CA GLY A 114 17.91 14.58 -22.29
C GLY A 114 18.29 14.09 -23.69
N GLN A 115 18.42 15.04 -24.60
CA GLN A 115 19.36 15.07 -25.72
C GLN A 115 19.95 16.49 -25.61
N ASP A 116 21.11 16.66 -24.98
CA ASP A 116 22.45 16.53 -25.56
C ASP A 116 22.68 17.43 -26.78
N ALA A 117 23.64 18.34 -26.61
CA ALA A 117 24.44 19.04 -27.63
C ALA A 117 23.69 20.01 -28.58
N LEU A 118 24.21 21.16 -29.03
CA LEU A 118 25.43 21.95 -28.86
C LEU A 118 25.17 23.20 -29.75
N VAL A 119 25.85 24.32 -29.44
CA VAL A 119 26.06 25.50 -30.32
C VAL A 119 26.35 25.10 -31.79
N GLU A 120 25.98 25.81 -32.85
CA GLU A 120 26.06 27.24 -33.21
C GLU A 120 25.03 27.53 -34.34
#